data_AF-A0AAV7KDB7-F1
#
_entry.id   AF-A0AAV7KDB7-F1
#
_cell.length_a   1.000
_cell.length_b   1.000
_cell.length_c   1.000
_cell.angle_alpha   90.00
_cell.angle_beta   90.00
_cell.angle_gamma   90.00
#
_symmetry.space_group_name_H-M   'P 1'
#
loop_
_entity.id
_entity.type
_entity.pdbx_description
1 polymer ?
#
loop_
_entity_poly.entity_id
_entity_poly.type
_entity_poly.pdbx_seq_one_letter_code
_entity_poly.pdbx_strand_id
1 'polypeptide(L)'
;MFSEKMNRPIGICIFQNKVFVIQLYGHCINKYELEGKLIKSVGSKGNGEAQFDVPLGLDVSNRNSNVYVCDFQNKRVQILTQELKFHSMLGIDLFKYTRDVKVTRDRVLVLDDSGPCMFVFNSDHVLTNRLITRGDGKQTNFPLRFDIDRDYNIIMSDYNNHCVYVFNQEGEQIHKFGKEGQGNGEFINPCGIALDSTGHIIVACHKNTNCLQFF
;
A
#
# COMPACT_ATOMS: atom_id res chain seq x y z
N MET A 1 -11.45 23.98 -10.50
CA MET A 1 -11.11 22.54 -10.67
C MET A 1 -9.74 22.50 -11.34
N PHE A 2 -8.70 22.07 -10.62
CA PHE A 2 -7.35 21.95 -11.15
C PHE A 2 -7.17 20.52 -11.70
N SER A 3 -6.75 20.39 -12.96
CA SER A 3 -6.46 19.08 -13.56
C SER A 3 -5.10 19.14 -14.24
N GLU A 4 -4.11 18.47 -13.64
CA GLU A 4 -2.82 18.23 -14.26
C GLU A 4 -2.80 16.81 -14.83
N LYS A 5 -2.21 16.63 -16.01
CA LYS A 5 -2.12 15.31 -16.66
C LYS A 5 -1.12 14.44 -15.88
N MET A 6 -1.61 13.53 -15.05
CA MET A 6 -0.79 12.57 -14.30
C MET A 6 -0.49 11.32 -15.13
N ASN A 7 0.75 10.84 -15.05
CA ASN A 7 1.20 9.63 -15.76
C ASN A 7 0.90 8.37 -14.94
N ARG A 8 -0.38 7.96 -14.93
CA ARG A 8 -0.91 6.75 -14.26
C ARG A 8 -0.65 6.74 -12.74
N PRO A 9 -1.43 7.50 -11.94
CA PRO A 9 -1.33 7.47 -10.48
C PRO A 9 -1.78 6.09 -9.96
N ILE A 10 -1.03 5.50 -9.02
CA ILE A 10 -1.30 4.13 -8.53
C ILE A 10 -1.30 3.98 -7.01
N GLY A 11 -0.55 4.82 -6.29
CA GLY A 11 -0.50 4.86 -4.83
C GLY A 11 -0.74 6.29 -4.38
N ILE A 12 -1.53 6.46 -3.31
CA ILE A 12 -1.88 7.75 -2.75
C ILE A 12 -1.92 7.66 -1.22
N CYS A 13 -1.42 8.68 -0.54
CA CYS A 13 -1.72 8.89 0.87
C CYS A 13 -1.91 10.39 1.17
N ILE A 14 -2.59 10.68 2.27
CA ILE A 14 -2.76 12.04 2.78
C ILE A 14 -2.09 12.11 4.14
N PHE A 15 -1.25 13.13 4.35
CA PHE A 15 -0.58 13.38 5.62
C PHE A 15 -0.41 14.89 5.83
N GLN A 16 -0.86 15.40 6.98
CA GLN A 16 -0.75 16.82 7.37
C GLN A 16 -1.19 17.80 6.25
N ASN A 17 -2.39 17.59 5.69
CA ASN A 17 -2.93 18.40 4.58
C ASN A 17 -2.03 18.43 3.33
N LYS A 18 -1.27 17.36 3.10
CA LYS A 18 -0.48 17.14 1.89
C LYS A 18 -0.86 15.80 1.28
N VAL A 19 -0.92 15.75 -0.05
CA VAL A 19 -1.20 14.53 -0.79
C VAL A 19 0.09 14.02 -1.40
N PHE A 20 0.42 12.75 -1.17
CA PHE A 20 1.56 12.07 -1.78
C PHE A 20 1.01 11.08 -2.79
N VAL A 21 1.51 11.14 -4.03
CA VAL A 21 1.03 10.30 -5.14
C VAL A 21 2.22 9.67 -5.84
N ILE A 22 2.20 8.35 -6.03
CA ILE A 22 3.12 7.67 -6.93
C ILE A 22 2.62 7.79 -8.37
N GLN A 23 3.49 8.23 -9.28
CA GLN A 23 3.28 8.12 -10.72
C GLN A 23 4.05 6.92 -11.28
N LEU A 24 3.32 5.91 -11.74
CA LEU A 24 3.90 4.63 -12.14
C LEU A 24 4.87 4.79 -13.33
N TYR A 25 4.44 5.49 -14.38
CA TYR A 25 5.28 5.69 -15.57
C TYR A 25 6.32 6.79 -15.39
N GLY A 26 6.11 7.69 -14.43
CA GLY A 26 7.10 8.69 -14.04
C GLY A 26 8.21 8.13 -13.16
N HIS A 27 8.01 6.94 -12.57
CA HIS A 27 8.92 6.35 -11.59
C HIS A 27 9.22 7.33 -10.44
N CYS A 28 8.21 8.08 -10.01
CA CYS A 28 8.38 9.21 -9.11
C CYS A 28 7.23 9.35 -8.11
N ILE A 29 7.48 10.14 -7.07
CA ILE A 29 6.51 10.54 -6.06
C ILE A 29 6.31 12.04 -6.17
N ASN A 30 5.05 12.44 -6.25
CA ASN A 30 4.65 13.83 -6.25
C ASN A 30 3.96 14.18 -4.93
N LYS A 31 4.33 15.32 -4.36
CA LYS A 31 3.73 15.92 -3.18
C LYS A 31 2.92 17.13 -3.59
N TYR A 32 1.67 17.21 -3.15
CA TYR A 32 0.71 18.26 -3.47
C TYR A 32 0.14 18.91 -2.21
N GLU A 33 -0.42 20.11 -2.36
CA GLU A 33 -1.42 20.69 -1.45
C GLU A 33 -2.77 19.96 -1.63
N LEU A 34 -3.68 20.05 -0.66
CA LEU A 34 -5.01 19.41 -0.77
C LEU A 34 -5.82 19.93 -1.96
N GLU A 35 -5.57 21.18 -2.34
CA GLU A 35 -6.19 21.87 -3.48
C GLU A 35 -5.65 21.38 -4.83
N GLY A 36 -4.64 20.49 -4.81
CA GLY A 36 -4.05 19.87 -6.01
C GLY A 36 -2.83 20.58 -6.58
N LYS A 37 -2.33 21.65 -5.93
CA LYS A 37 -1.12 22.34 -6.37
C LYS A 37 0.12 21.48 -6.10
N LEU A 38 0.91 21.20 -7.13
CA LEU A 38 2.18 20.47 -7.00
C LEU A 38 3.18 21.27 -6.17
N ILE A 39 3.75 20.64 -5.14
CA ILE A 39 4.79 21.21 -4.27
C ILE A 39 6.15 20.71 -4.71
N LYS A 40 6.29 19.39 -4.89
CA LYS A 40 7.57 18.76 -5.21
C LYS A 40 7.36 17.43 -5.91
N SER A 41 8.24 17.10 -6.84
CA SER A 41 8.40 15.76 -7.41
C SER A 41 9.79 15.22 -7.05
N VAL A 42 9.89 13.93 -6.74
CA VAL A 42 11.16 13.21 -6.59
C VAL A 42 11.11 11.90 -7.33
N GLY A 43 12.24 11.53 -7.92
CA GLY A 43 12.46 10.22 -8.49
C GLY A 43 12.52 10.20 -10.00
N SER A 44 13.18 9.16 -10.47
CA SER A 44 13.37 8.81 -11.86
C SER A 44 13.54 7.31 -11.93
N LYS A 45 13.42 6.74 -13.13
CA LYS A 45 13.74 5.32 -13.32
C LYS A 45 15.18 5.05 -12.92
N GLY A 46 15.40 4.05 -12.07
CA GLY A 46 16.74 3.65 -11.63
C GLY A 46 16.72 2.87 -10.31
N ASN A 47 17.91 2.57 -9.80
CA ASN A 47 18.11 1.78 -8.57
C ASN A 47 18.97 2.51 -7.52
N GLY A 48 19.33 3.77 -7.76
CA GLY A 48 20.02 4.61 -6.78
C GLY A 48 19.09 5.17 -5.69
N GLU A 49 19.66 6.01 -4.83
CA GLU A 49 18.93 6.73 -3.78
C GLU A 49 17.86 7.64 -4.38
N ALA A 50 16.64 7.54 -3.85
CA ALA A 50 15.45 8.24 -4.34
C ALA A 50 15.13 8.00 -5.84
N GLN A 51 15.75 7.03 -6.50
CA GLN A 51 15.32 6.50 -7.79
C GLN A 51 14.43 5.27 -7.59
N PHE A 52 13.49 5.05 -8.49
CA PHE A 52 12.51 3.97 -8.37
C PHE A 52 12.38 3.20 -9.67
N ASP A 53 12.00 1.93 -9.61
CA ASP A 53 11.58 1.16 -10.76
C ASP A 53 10.26 0.45 -10.43
N VAL A 54 9.18 0.90 -11.09
CA VAL A 54 7.81 0.47 -10.81
C VAL A 54 7.42 0.68 -9.32
N PRO A 55 7.47 1.91 -8.76
CA PRO A 55 6.96 2.14 -7.41
C PRO A 55 5.45 1.86 -7.35
N LEU A 56 4.98 1.21 -6.28
CA LEU A 56 3.57 0.80 -6.16
C LEU A 56 2.88 1.42 -4.95
N GLY A 57 3.37 1.18 -3.73
CA GLY A 57 2.77 1.65 -2.49
C GLY A 57 3.61 2.64 -1.74
N LEU A 58 2.94 3.50 -0.98
CA LEU A 58 3.57 4.45 -0.09
C LEU A 58 2.72 4.68 1.14
N ASP A 59 3.37 5.01 2.26
CA ASP A 59 2.70 5.55 3.44
C ASP A 59 3.63 6.48 4.22
N VAL A 60 3.05 7.34 5.07
CA VAL A 60 3.80 8.36 5.81
C VAL A 60 3.62 8.14 7.31
N SER A 61 4.75 8.06 8.02
CA SER A 61 4.72 7.85 9.46
C SER A 61 4.22 9.07 10.21
N ASN A 62 3.18 8.90 11.03
CA ASN A 62 2.75 9.93 11.99
C ASN A 62 3.79 10.23 13.09
N ARG A 63 4.81 9.37 13.27
CA ARG A 63 5.83 9.51 14.33
C ARG A 63 6.95 10.46 13.92
N ASN A 64 7.47 10.33 12.71
CA ASN A 64 8.65 11.05 12.24
C ASN A 64 8.46 11.70 10.86
N SER A 65 7.27 11.62 10.29
CA SER A 65 6.92 12.16 8.96
C SER A 65 7.73 11.57 7.80
N ASN A 66 8.44 10.46 8.02
CA ASN A 66 9.15 9.76 6.96
C ASN A 66 8.15 9.07 6.02
N VAL A 67 8.47 9.09 4.72
CA VAL A 67 7.70 8.50 3.64
C VAL A 67 8.33 7.15 3.27
N TYR A 68 7.57 6.07 3.38
CA TYR A 68 7.98 4.73 3.03
C TYR A 68 7.44 4.42 1.65
N VAL A 69 8.27 3.84 0.78
CA VAL A 69 7.93 3.66 -0.63
C VAL A 69 8.34 2.26 -1.07
N CYS A 70 7.36 1.46 -1.46
CA CYS A 70 7.56 0.16 -2.07
C CYS A 70 7.99 0.33 -3.52
N ASP A 71 9.20 -0.16 -3.81
CA ASP A 71 9.86 -0.10 -5.10
C ASP A 71 9.92 -1.51 -5.68
N PHE A 72 8.86 -1.87 -6.43
CA PHE A 72 8.53 -3.26 -6.77
C PHE A 72 9.63 -3.93 -7.59
N GLN A 73 10.11 -3.28 -8.66
CA GLN A 73 11.07 -3.90 -9.57
C GLN A 73 12.48 -3.95 -8.95
N ASN A 74 12.82 -2.97 -8.11
CA ASN A 74 14.07 -2.98 -7.33
C ASN A 74 13.96 -3.83 -6.05
N LYS A 75 12.79 -4.43 -5.75
CA LYS A 75 12.58 -5.37 -4.64
C LYS A 75 12.98 -4.79 -3.30
N ARG A 76 12.60 -3.55 -3.03
CA ARG A 76 13.01 -2.82 -1.82
C ARG A 76 11.92 -1.90 -1.31
N VAL A 77 12.15 -1.38 -0.11
CA VAL A 77 11.41 -0.25 0.44
C VAL A 77 12.40 0.86 0.77
N GLN A 78 12.25 2.02 0.15
CA GLN A 78 13.02 3.21 0.50
C GLN A 78 12.25 4.05 1.50
N ILE A 79 12.98 4.60 2.46
CA ILE A 79 12.50 5.58 3.44
C ILE A 79 13.05 6.94 3.02
N LEU A 80 12.15 7.90 2.82
CA LEU A 80 12.48 9.29 2.55
C LEU A 80 12.05 10.17 3.72
N THR A 81 12.65 11.36 3.85
CA THR A 81 12.13 12.41 4.72
C THR A 81 10.82 12.99 4.16
N GLN A 82 10.11 13.80 4.94
CA GLN A 82 8.88 14.48 4.50
C GLN A 82 9.12 15.46 3.31
N GLU A 83 10.36 15.91 3.14
CA GLU A 83 10.84 16.73 2.02
C GLU A 83 11.25 15.87 0.82
N LEU A 84 10.99 14.57 0.85
CA LEU A 84 11.31 13.62 -0.22
C LEU A 84 12.81 13.52 -0.49
N LYS A 85 13.65 13.54 0.55
CA LYS A 85 15.08 13.22 0.47
C LYS A 85 15.31 11.79 0.93
N PHE A 86 16.22 11.06 0.30
CA PHE A 86 16.58 9.72 0.77
C PHE A 86 17.06 9.76 2.23
N HIS A 87 16.54 8.85 3.05
CA HIS A 87 16.91 8.69 4.45
C HIS A 87 17.59 7.33 4.68
N SER A 88 16.93 6.23 4.32
CA SER A 88 17.45 4.87 4.51
C SER A 88 16.65 3.83 3.71
N MET A 89 17.01 2.55 3.83
CA MET A 89 16.25 1.43 3.31
C MET A 89 15.72 0.56 4.46
N LEU A 90 14.53 -0.01 4.28
CA LEU A 90 13.96 -1.00 5.18
C LEU A 90 14.19 -2.40 4.61
N GLY A 91 14.48 -3.38 5.48
CA GLY A 91 14.45 -4.80 5.12
C GLY A 91 15.34 -5.18 3.93
N ILE A 92 16.58 -4.71 3.93
CA ILE A 92 17.57 -4.99 2.88
C ILE A 92 17.64 -6.51 2.62
N ASP A 93 17.57 -6.90 1.35
CA ASP A 93 17.57 -8.29 0.86
C ASP A 93 16.43 -9.20 1.33
N LEU A 94 15.39 -8.66 1.97
CA LEU A 94 14.26 -9.46 2.45
C LEU A 94 13.14 -9.65 1.43
N PHE A 95 13.00 -8.71 0.49
CA PHE A 95 11.81 -8.58 -0.35
C PHE A 95 12.00 -9.16 -1.75
N LYS A 96 10.87 -9.52 -2.39
CA LYS A 96 10.79 -10.00 -3.76
C LYS A 96 9.81 -9.19 -4.60
N TYR A 97 8.64 -8.85 -4.05
CA TYR A 97 7.53 -8.24 -4.79
C TYR A 97 6.77 -7.23 -3.93
N THR A 98 7.43 -6.15 -3.48
CA THR A 98 6.81 -5.14 -2.61
C THR A 98 5.63 -4.46 -3.31
N ARG A 99 4.43 -4.59 -2.73
CA ARG A 99 3.19 -4.03 -3.26
C ARG A 99 2.77 -2.79 -2.51
N ASP A 100 2.74 -2.89 -1.19
CA ASP A 100 2.14 -1.88 -0.33
C ASP A 100 2.83 -1.82 1.02
N VAL A 101 2.70 -0.69 1.70
CA VAL A 101 3.28 -0.47 3.02
C VAL A 101 2.29 0.32 3.87
N LYS A 102 2.20 -0.02 5.16
CA LYS A 102 1.45 0.75 6.15
C LYS A 102 2.30 0.97 7.39
N VAL A 103 2.27 2.18 7.90
CA VAL A 103 3.09 2.61 9.03
C VAL A 103 2.18 3.03 10.16
N THR A 104 2.14 2.21 11.22
CA THR A 104 1.46 2.56 12.46
C THR A 104 2.42 3.32 13.38
N ARG A 105 1.96 3.64 14.60
CA ARG A 105 2.81 4.25 15.62
C ARG A 105 4.02 3.36 15.95
N ASP A 106 3.81 2.06 16.01
CA ASP A 106 4.72 1.07 16.59
C ASP A 106 5.30 0.08 15.57
N ARG A 107 4.69 -0.04 14.39
CA ARG A 107 5.05 -1.05 13.39
C ARG A 107 5.10 -0.48 11.97
N VAL A 108 5.88 -1.14 11.13
CA VAL A 108 5.84 -0.99 9.67
C VAL A 108 5.47 -2.35 9.09
N LEU A 109 4.36 -2.39 8.36
CA LEU A 109 3.89 -3.59 7.68
C LEU A 109 4.16 -3.43 6.19
N VAL A 110 4.86 -4.38 5.59
CA VAL A 110 5.17 -4.39 4.16
C VAL A 110 4.50 -5.61 3.53
N LEU A 111 3.57 -5.34 2.61
CA LEU A 111 2.98 -6.35 1.75
C LEU A 111 3.96 -6.66 0.62
N ASP A 112 4.44 -7.90 0.59
CA ASP A 112 5.31 -8.45 -0.42
C ASP A 112 4.63 -9.66 -1.04
N ASP A 113 4.34 -9.66 -2.33
CA ASP A 113 3.58 -10.71 -3.00
C ASP A 113 4.41 -12.00 -3.24
N SER A 114 5.10 -12.49 -2.21
CA SER A 114 5.88 -13.73 -2.21
C SER A 114 5.41 -14.72 -1.14
N GLY A 115 6.23 -15.73 -0.80
CA GLY A 115 5.85 -16.86 0.06
C GLY A 115 5.19 -16.42 1.39
N PRO A 116 5.93 -15.67 2.25
CA PRO A 116 5.32 -14.81 3.27
C PRO A 116 4.86 -13.50 2.61
N CYS A 117 3.60 -13.14 2.84
CA CYS A 117 2.99 -11.99 2.18
C CYS A 117 3.12 -10.70 2.95
N MET A 118 3.30 -10.78 4.28
CA MET A 118 3.38 -9.60 5.12
C MET A 118 4.61 -9.67 6.00
N PHE A 119 5.47 -8.67 5.90
CA PHE A 119 6.62 -8.49 6.77
C PHE A 119 6.29 -7.42 7.80
N VAL A 120 6.48 -7.73 9.08
CA VAL A 120 6.19 -6.80 10.18
C VAL A 120 7.50 -6.40 10.83
N PHE A 121 7.77 -5.11 10.85
CA PHE A 121 8.90 -4.50 11.52
C PHE A 121 8.41 -3.67 12.70
N ASN A 122 9.21 -3.56 13.76
CA ASN A 122 8.96 -2.59 14.82
C ASN A 122 9.37 -1.17 14.40
N SER A 123 9.19 -0.20 15.29
CA SER A 123 9.54 1.21 15.03
C SER A 123 11.04 1.45 14.80
N ASP A 124 11.89 0.52 15.24
CA ASP A 124 13.34 0.56 15.05
C ASP A 124 13.78 -0.19 13.78
N HIS A 125 12.81 -0.53 12.91
CA HIS A 125 13.02 -1.23 11.64
C HIS A 125 13.61 -2.64 11.77
N VAL A 126 13.47 -3.26 12.94
CA VAL A 126 13.81 -4.66 13.18
C VAL A 126 12.63 -5.54 12.78
N LEU A 127 12.87 -6.56 11.95
CA LEU A 127 11.86 -7.53 11.57
C LEU A 127 11.43 -8.33 12.80
N THR A 128 10.15 -8.30 13.14
CA THR A 128 9.58 -9.02 14.30
C THR A 128 8.71 -10.18 13.89
N ASN A 129 8.06 -10.12 12.72
CA ASN A 129 7.18 -11.20 12.27
C ASN A 129 7.04 -11.29 10.74
N ARG A 130 6.59 -12.46 10.27
CA ARG A 130 6.15 -12.73 8.89
C ARG A 130 4.77 -13.35 8.95
N LEU A 131 3.77 -12.58 8.55
CA LEU A 131 2.37 -12.96 8.62
C LEU A 131 1.83 -13.25 7.22
N ILE A 132 0.73 -14.01 7.16
CA ILE A 132 -0.08 -14.27 5.97
C ILE A 132 0.73 -14.96 4.85
N THR A 133 0.21 -16.06 4.32
CA THR A 133 0.92 -16.81 3.28
C THR A 133 0.12 -16.90 1.98
N ARG A 134 0.81 -16.93 0.82
CA ARG A 134 0.19 -17.03 -0.53
C ARG A 134 0.44 -18.33 -1.28
N GLY A 135 -0.59 -18.88 -1.93
CA GLY A 135 -0.50 -20.03 -2.86
C GLY A 135 -1.45 -21.19 -2.53
N ASP A 136 -1.21 -22.35 -3.13
CA ASP A 136 -2.04 -23.56 -2.92
C ASP A 136 -2.01 -24.01 -1.45
N GLY A 137 -3.20 -24.05 -0.83
CA GLY A 137 -3.37 -24.35 0.59
C GLY A 137 -3.06 -23.19 1.54
N LYS A 138 -2.89 -21.96 1.03
CA LYS A 138 -2.52 -20.78 1.83
C LYS A 138 -3.67 -19.77 1.96
N GLN A 139 -3.43 -18.70 2.72
CA GLN A 139 -4.45 -17.73 3.13
C GLN A 139 -4.86 -16.75 2.02
N THR A 140 -3.97 -16.43 1.06
CA THR A 140 -4.23 -15.44 0.00
C THR A 140 -3.75 -15.87 -1.40
N ASN A 141 -4.26 -15.21 -2.44
CA ASN A 141 -3.89 -15.40 -3.84
C ASN A 141 -3.78 -14.05 -4.59
N PHE A 142 -2.56 -13.52 -4.67
CA PHE A 142 -2.24 -12.23 -5.32
C PHE A 142 -2.85 -11.02 -4.59
N PRO A 143 -2.49 -10.79 -3.31
CA PRO A 143 -2.90 -9.60 -2.60
C PRO A 143 -2.24 -8.34 -3.19
N LEU A 144 -3.00 -7.24 -3.26
CA LEU A 144 -2.53 -5.99 -3.88
C LEU A 144 -2.36 -4.83 -2.91
N ARG A 145 -3.37 -4.56 -2.10
CA ARG A 145 -3.41 -3.45 -1.13
C ARG A 145 -3.95 -3.93 0.19
N PHE A 146 -3.57 -3.23 1.24
CA PHE A 146 -4.15 -3.44 2.55
C PHE A 146 -4.24 -2.13 3.32
N ASP A 147 -5.05 -2.12 4.37
CA ASP A 147 -5.10 -1.05 5.35
C ASP A 147 -5.25 -1.64 6.76
N ILE A 148 -5.06 -0.80 7.77
CA ILE A 148 -5.06 -1.23 9.17
C ILE A 148 -6.14 -0.47 9.93
N ASP A 149 -7.06 -1.18 10.59
CA ASP A 149 -8.09 -0.55 11.40
C ASP A 149 -7.57 -0.14 12.81
N ARG A 150 -8.48 0.36 13.65
CA ARG A 150 -8.16 0.83 15.00
C ARG A 150 -7.76 -0.27 15.97
N ASP A 151 -8.22 -1.48 15.71
CA ASP A 151 -7.91 -2.66 16.51
C ASP A 151 -6.68 -3.40 15.97
N TYR A 152 -5.99 -2.79 15.00
CA TYR A 152 -4.83 -3.30 14.29
C TYR A 152 -5.09 -4.56 13.45
N ASN A 153 -6.34 -4.77 13.03
CA ASN A 153 -6.64 -5.80 12.04
C ASN A 153 -6.10 -5.37 10.68
N ILE A 154 -5.72 -6.35 9.88
CA ILE A 154 -5.20 -6.18 8.53
C ILE A 154 -6.35 -6.45 7.55
N ILE A 155 -6.81 -5.41 6.85
CA ILE A 155 -7.88 -5.51 5.85
C ILE A 155 -7.21 -5.52 4.48
N MET A 156 -7.35 -6.60 3.72
CA MET A 156 -6.55 -6.86 2.53
C MET A 156 -7.40 -7.25 1.32
N SER A 157 -7.12 -6.65 0.16
CA SER A 157 -7.77 -7.02 -1.10
C SER A 157 -7.03 -8.20 -1.71
N ASP A 158 -7.76 -9.25 -2.03
CA ASP A 158 -7.25 -10.42 -2.73
C ASP A 158 -7.79 -10.45 -4.15
N TYR A 159 -6.90 -10.19 -5.10
CA TYR A 159 -7.27 -9.92 -6.48
C TYR A 159 -7.82 -11.15 -7.19
N ASN A 160 -7.19 -12.32 -7.04
CA ASN A 160 -7.63 -13.54 -7.74
C ASN A 160 -8.77 -14.25 -7.02
N ASN A 161 -8.92 -14.05 -5.70
CA ASN A 161 -10.03 -14.63 -4.97
C ASN A 161 -11.28 -13.72 -4.94
N HIS A 162 -11.24 -12.55 -5.58
CA HIS A 162 -12.38 -11.66 -5.72
C HIS A 162 -13.01 -11.27 -4.37
N CYS A 163 -12.16 -11.05 -3.36
CA CYS A 163 -12.61 -10.87 -1.98
C CYS A 163 -11.71 -9.93 -1.18
N VAL A 164 -12.20 -9.59 -0.01
CA VAL A 164 -11.45 -8.89 1.04
C VAL A 164 -11.32 -9.82 2.23
N TYR A 165 -10.10 -9.94 2.74
CA TYR A 165 -9.80 -10.64 3.97
C TYR A 165 -9.61 -9.64 5.11
N VAL A 166 -10.01 -10.05 6.31
CA VAL A 166 -9.69 -9.37 7.56
C VAL A 166 -8.92 -10.36 8.43
N PHE A 167 -7.67 -10.01 8.76
CA PHE A 167 -6.82 -10.79 9.65
C PHE A 167 -6.60 -10.03 10.97
N ASN A 168 -6.42 -10.73 12.08
CA ASN A 168 -5.91 -10.11 13.30
C ASN A 168 -4.42 -9.76 13.14
N GLN A 169 -3.88 -9.09 14.15
CA GLN A 169 -2.48 -8.68 14.18
C GLN A 169 -1.48 -9.85 14.26
N GLU A 170 -1.94 -11.05 14.60
CA GLU A 170 -1.19 -12.31 14.56
C GLU A 170 -1.26 -13.01 13.19
N GLY A 171 -2.00 -12.45 12.23
CA GLY A 171 -2.15 -12.99 10.88
C GLY A 171 -3.18 -14.12 10.75
N GLU A 172 -4.01 -14.34 11.76
CA GLU A 172 -5.12 -15.29 11.74
C GLU A 172 -6.32 -14.66 11.06
N GLN A 173 -7.00 -15.43 10.19
CA GLN A 173 -8.15 -14.91 9.46
C GLN A 173 -9.36 -14.80 10.39
N ILE A 174 -9.88 -13.58 10.57
CA ILE A 174 -11.11 -13.33 11.34
C ILE A 174 -12.32 -13.43 10.40
N HIS A 175 -12.25 -12.71 9.27
CA HIS A 175 -13.36 -12.59 8.33
C HIS A 175 -12.88 -12.63 6.88
N LYS A 176 -13.81 -13.00 6.00
CA LYS A 176 -13.68 -12.92 4.55
C LYS A 176 -15.04 -12.52 4.01
N PHE A 177 -15.07 -11.54 3.12
CA PHE A 177 -16.27 -11.15 2.39
C PHE A 177 -15.94 -10.83 0.95
N GLY A 178 -16.93 -10.89 0.07
CA GLY A 178 -16.71 -10.80 -1.36
C GLY A 178 -16.69 -12.15 -2.06
N LYS A 179 -17.15 -12.13 -3.30
CA LYS A 179 -17.05 -13.19 -4.31
C LYS A 179 -17.05 -12.53 -5.67
N GLU A 180 -16.71 -13.28 -6.71
CA GLU A 180 -16.78 -12.78 -8.08
C GLU A 180 -18.22 -12.37 -8.44
N GLY A 181 -18.37 -11.14 -8.96
CA GLY A 181 -19.65 -10.61 -9.42
C GLY A 181 -19.70 -9.09 -9.43
N GLN A 182 -20.88 -8.54 -9.73
CA GLN A 182 -21.11 -7.10 -9.89
C GLN A 182 -22.18 -6.53 -8.95
N GLY A 183 -22.81 -7.38 -8.13
CA GLY A 183 -23.77 -6.97 -7.12
C GLY A 183 -23.12 -6.31 -5.89
N ASN A 184 -23.95 -5.83 -4.98
CA ASN A 184 -23.49 -5.29 -3.69
C ASN A 184 -22.75 -6.37 -2.90
N GLY A 185 -21.51 -6.09 -2.49
CA GLY A 185 -20.66 -7.06 -1.81
C GLY A 185 -19.96 -8.04 -2.73
N GLU A 186 -20.06 -7.91 -4.05
CA GLU A 186 -19.35 -8.74 -5.03
C GLU A 186 -18.25 -7.92 -5.72
N PHE A 187 -17.12 -8.55 -6.02
CA PHE A 187 -15.95 -7.87 -6.57
C PHE A 187 -15.44 -8.55 -7.82
N ILE A 188 -15.03 -7.77 -8.81
CA ILE A 188 -14.17 -8.27 -9.88
C ILE A 188 -12.78 -7.70 -9.60
N ASN A 189 -11.86 -8.58 -9.21
CA ASN A 189 -10.46 -8.25 -9.02
C ASN A 189 -10.22 -6.98 -8.18
N PRO A 190 -10.55 -7.02 -6.87
CA PRO A 190 -10.37 -5.87 -5.99
C PRO A 190 -8.88 -5.47 -5.94
N CYS A 191 -8.61 -4.17 -6.01
CA CYS A 191 -7.26 -3.65 -6.20
C CYS A 191 -6.87 -2.50 -5.28
N GLY A 192 -7.84 -1.76 -4.71
CA GLY A 192 -7.61 -0.68 -3.76
C GLY A 192 -8.42 -0.90 -2.49
N ILE A 193 -7.83 -0.58 -1.34
CA ILE A 193 -8.50 -0.56 -0.03
C ILE A 193 -8.12 0.72 0.70
N ALA A 194 -9.12 1.32 1.35
CA ALA A 194 -8.93 2.37 2.33
C ALA A 194 -9.98 2.25 3.44
N LEU A 195 -9.63 2.71 4.64
CA LEU A 195 -10.55 2.86 5.76
C LEU A 195 -10.84 4.33 6.02
N ASP A 196 -12.10 4.64 6.36
CA ASP A 196 -12.44 5.97 6.87
C ASP A 196 -12.23 6.09 8.40
N SER A 197 -12.43 7.28 8.94
CA SER A 197 -12.32 7.54 10.37
C SER A 197 -13.45 6.94 11.20
N THR A 198 -14.34 6.14 10.65
CA THR A 198 -15.35 5.36 11.40
C THR A 198 -15.10 3.87 11.28
N GLY A 199 -14.15 3.46 10.44
CA GLY A 199 -13.80 2.06 10.18
C GLY A 199 -14.52 1.47 8.97
N HIS A 200 -15.25 2.27 8.19
CA HIS A 200 -15.86 1.78 6.96
C HIS A 200 -14.79 1.43 5.94
N ILE A 201 -15.02 0.33 5.23
CA ILE A 201 -14.09 -0.21 4.24
C ILE A 201 -14.52 0.28 2.86
N ILE A 202 -13.60 0.96 2.17
CA ILE A 202 -13.76 1.39 0.79
C ILE A 202 -12.91 0.49 -0.09
N VAL A 203 -13.56 -0.22 -1.01
CA VAL A 203 -12.90 -1.15 -1.94
C VAL A 203 -13.03 -0.64 -3.36
N ALA A 204 -11.90 -0.52 -4.06
CA ALA A 204 -11.86 -0.24 -5.50
C ALA A 204 -11.66 -1.55 -6.29
N CYS A 205 -12.46 -1.75 -7.34
CA CYS A 205 -12.43 -2.96 -8.17
C CYS A 205 -12.06 -2.68 -9.63
N HIS A 206 -11.38 -3.64 -10.28
CA HIS A 206 -10.90 -3.49 -11.65
C HIS A 206 -11.82 -4.19 -12.68
N LYS A 207 -11.96 -3.53 -13.86
CA LYS A 207 -12.76 -3.86 -15.08
C LYS A 207 -14.26 -3.55 -15.06
N ASN A 208 -14.67 -2.78 -16.08
CA ASN A 208 -16.03 -2.44 -16.52
C ASN A 208 -17.02 -1.79 -15.54
N THR A 209 -16.69 -1.65 -14.26
CA THR A 209 -17.58 -1.00 -13.28
C THR A 209 -16.99 0.24 -12.60
N ASN A 210 -15.65 0.42 -12.57
CA ASN A 210 -14.99 1.51 -11.82
C ASN A 210 -15.69 1.80 -10.48
N CYS A 211 -16.04 0.73 -9.75
CA CYS A 211 -16.92 0.87 -8.59
C CYS A 211 -16.11 1.03 -7.31
N LEU A 212 -16.60 1.95 -6.46
CA LEU A 212 -16.27 2.02 -5.05
C LEU A 212 -17.43 1.38 -4.29
N GLN A 213 -17.13 0.43 -3.44
CA GLN A 213 -18.10 -0.14 -2.51
C GLN A 213 -17.70 0.21 -1.08
N PHE A 214 -18.71 0.56 -0.28
CA PHE A 214 -18.60 1.00 1.11
C PHE A 214 -19.22 -0.08 1.99
N PHE A 215 -18.48 -0.55 2.99
CA PHE A 215 -18.91 -1.57 3.96
C PHE A 215 -18.71 -1.09 5.38
#